data_AF-A0A7S1WLE2-F1
#
_entry.id   AF-A0A7S1WLE2-F1
#
_cell.length_a   1.000
_cell.length_b   1.000
_cell.length_c   1.000
_cell.angle_alpha   90.00
_cell.angle_beta   90.00
_cell.angle_gamma   90.00
#
_symmetry.space_group_name_H-M   'P 1'
#
loop_
_entity.id
_entity.type
_entity.pdbx_description
1 polymer ?
#
loop_
_entity_poly.entity_id
_entity_poly.type
_entity_poly.pdbx_seq_one_letter_code
_entity_poly.pdbx_strand_id
1 'polypeptide(L)'
;VGSCDGYESHIYKAHIGLQFLMGVHRRARWFGLVGDDTYVHRAFLLAHLSGVEDAPACAGHELFLTEDKVRLGFAPAWLGLRYPSGGAGVFCNAAAMALLEPHLERSCVE
;
A
#
# COMPACT_ATOMS: atom_id res chain seq x y z
N VAL A 1 17.70 -7.40 9.10
CA VAL A 1 17.58 -6.08 8.45
C VAL A 1 18.00 -6.31 7.00
N GLY A 2 17.06 -6.16 6.05
CA GLY A 2 17.26 -6.51 4.65
C GLY A 2 18.15 -5.49 3.93
N SER A 3 18.89 -5.93 2.92
CA SER A 3 19.70 -5.05 2.07
C SER A 3 18.81 -4.06 1.31
N CYS A 4 19.13 -2.77 1.40
CA CYS A 4 18.43 -1.69 0.69
C CYS A 4 18.56 -1.73 -0.83
N ASP A 5 19.39 -2.65 -1.36
CA ASP A 5 19.70 -2.77 -2.79
C ASP A 5 19.09 -4.03 -3.42
N GLY A 6 18.36 -4.85 -2.64
CA GLY A 6 17.70 -6.06 -3.14
C GLY A 6 16.40 -5.78 -3.90
N TYR A 7 15.79 -6.82 -4.48
CA TYR A 7 14.43 -6.74 -5.06
C TYR A 7 13.40 -6.24 -4.04
N GLU A 8 13.58 -6.54 -2.76
CA GLU A 8 12.72 -6.03 -1.69
C GLU A 8 12.88 -4.51 -1.44
N SER A 9 13.89 -3.86 -2.05
CA SER A 9 14.06 -2.39 -2.00
C SER A 9 12.86 -1.62 -2.56
N HIS A 10 12.09 -2.23 -3.47
CA HIS A 10 10.87 -1.65 -4.02
C HIS A 10 9.82 -1.37 -2.93
N ILE A 11 9.79 -2.21 -1.89
CA ILE A 11 8.90 -2.02 -0.73
C ILE A 11 9.29 -0.72 -0.02
N TYR A 12 10.57 -0.50 0.27
CA TYR A 12 11.04 0.70 0.97
C TYR A 12 10.90 1.98 0.13
N LYS A 13 11.22 1.92 -1.17
CA LYS A 13 11.08 3.07 -2.09
C LYS A 13 9.63 3.56 -2.20
N ALA A 14 8.67 2.63 -2.19
CA ALA A 14 7.24 2.97 -2.17
C ALA A 14 6.87 3.77 -0.91
N HIS A 15 7.38 3.37 0.27
CA HIS A 15 7.10 4.08 1.53
C HIS A 15 7.73 5.48 1.58
N ILE A 16 8.98 5.63 1.12
CA ILE A 16 9.65 6.95 1.05
C ILE A 16 8.90 7.88 0.09
N GLY A 17 8.53 7.38 -1.09
CA GLY A 17 7.73 8.13 -2.06
C GLY A 17 6.37 8.54 -1.49
N LEU A 18 5.70 7.63 -0.76
CA LEU A 18 4.43 7.90 -0.12
C LEU A 18 4.53 8.98 0.97
N GLN A 19 5.55 8.92 1.82
CA GLN A 19 5.82 9.97 2.82
C GLN A 19 6.04 11.33 2.17
N PHE A 20 6.87 11.38 1.12
CA PHE A 20 7.10 12.61 0.38
C PHE A 20 5.78 13.17 -0.21
N LEU A 21 4.96 12.31 -0.83
CA LEU A 21 3.68 12.69 -1.38
C LEU A 21 2.71 13.22 -0.32
N MET A 22 2.68 12.62 0.87
CA MET A 22 1.88 13.11 2.01
C MET A 22 2.34 14.49 2.47
N GLY A 23 3.66 14.72 2.53
CA GLY A 23 4.24 16.00 2.90
C GLY A 23 3.91 17.13 1.92
N VAL A 24 3.94 16.84 0.61
CA VAL A 24 3.68 17.81 -0.48
C VAL A 24 2.17 18.02 -0.71
N HIS A 25 1.38 16.95 -0.67
CA HIS A 25 -0.05 16.98 -0.99
C HIS A 25 -0.93 16.85 0.26
N ARG A 26 -0.74 17.74 1.24
CA ARG A 26 -1.46 17.71 2.54
C ARG A 26 -2.99 17.78 2.45
N ARG A 27 -3.54 18.17 1.30
CA ARG A 27 -5.00 18.25 1.06
C ARG A 27 -5.53 17.09 0.22
N ALA A 28 -4.69 16.16 -0.21
CA ALA A 28 -5.15 14.99 -0.93
C ALA A 28 -6.02 14.14 0.00
N ARG A 29 -7.21 13.76 -0.48
CA ARG A 29 -8.13 12.89 0.27
C ARG A 29 -7.70 11.42 0.21
N TRP A 30 -6.98 11.03 -0.84
CA TRP A 30 -6.58 9.67 -1.14
C TRP A 30 -5.12 9.61 -1.58
N PHE A 31 -4.41 8.61 -1.09
CA PHE A 31 -3.05 8.27 -1.49
C PHE A 31 -3.04 6.83 -2.02
N GLY A 32 -2.36 6.62 -3.15
CA GLY A 32 -2.33 5.33 -3.82
C GLY A 32 -0.91 4.85 -4.08
N LEU A 33 -0.68 3.57 -3.86
CA LEU A 33 0.49 2.84 -4.34
C LEU A 33 0.04 1.92 -5.46
N VAL A 34 0.73 1.96 -6.59
CA VAL A 34 0.45 1.12 -7.77
C VAL A 34 1.76 0.56 -8.32
N GLY A 35 1.72 -0.66 -8.86
CA GLY A 35 2.82 -1.22 -9.63
C GLY A 35 3.10 -0.41 -10.90
N ASP A 36 4.33 -0.51 -11.41
CA ASP A 36 4.76 0.10 -12.66
C ASP A 36 4.12 -0.55 -13.90
N ASP A 37 3.68 -1.80 -13.76
CA ASP A 37 2.95 -2.58 -14.76
C ASP A 37 1.41 -2.48 -14.63
N THR A 38 0.91 -1.61 -13.75
CA THR A 38 -0.53 -1.52 -13.45
C THR A 38 -1.21 -0.35 -14.16
N TYR A 39 -2.29 -0.66 -14.87
CA TYR A 39 -3.16 0.35 -15.47
C TYR A 39 -4.25 0.81 -14.50
N VAL A 40 -4.37 2.13 -14.28
CA VAL A 40 -5.40 2.72 -13.42
C VAL A 40 -6.55 3.28 -14.25
N HIS A 41 -7.71 2.61 -14.19
CA HIS A 41 -8.93 3.12 -14.80
C HIS A 41 -9.56 4.25 -13.95
N ARG A 42 -9.10 5.49 -14.15
CA ARG A 42 -9.41 6.65 -13.31
C ARG A 42 -10.90 6.85 -12.99
N ALA A 43 -11.80 6.75 -13.98
CA ALA A 43 -13.22 7.00 -13.75
C ALA A 43 -13.84 5.96 -12.81
N PHE A 44 -13.39 4.70 -12.90
CA PHE A 44 -13.88 3.62 -12.06
C PHE A 44 -13.32 3.76 -10.64
N LEU A 45 -12.03 4.09 -10.54
CA LEU A 45 -11.39 4.38 -9.26
C LEU A 45 -12.11 5.49 -8.51
N LEU A 46 -12.40 6.62 -9.17
CA LEU A 46 -13.09 7.74 -8.53
C LEU A 46 -14.51 7.36 -8.08
N ALA A 47 -15.26 6.61 -8.89
CA ALA A 47 -16.58 6.11 -8.52
C ALA A 47 -16.49 5.22 -7.27
N HIS A 48 -15.54 4.29 -7.23
CA HIS A 48 -15.34 3.39 -6.10
C HIS A 48 -14.96 4.15 -4.82
N LEU A 49 -13.99 5.07 -4.90
CA LEU A 49 -13.52 5.85 -3.75
C LEU A 49 -14.56 6.87 -3.26
N SER A 50 -15.46 7.34 -4.13
CA SER A 50 -16.49 8.32 -3.76
C SER A 50 -17.51 7.78 -2.75
N GLY A 51 -17.71 6.46 -2.72
CA GLY A 51 -18.62 5.78 -1.81
C GLY A 51 -18.00 5.39 -0.47
N VAL A 52 -16.69 5.63 -0.27
CA VAL A 52 -16.02 5.29 0.99
C VAL A 52 -16.11 6.48 1.95
N GLU A 53 -16.57 6.20 3.18
CA GLU A 53 -16.73 7.18 4.25
C GLU A 53 -15.40 7.80 4.70
N ASP A 54 -15.47 8.91 5.44
CA ASP A 54 -14.28 9.63 5.93
C ASP A 54 -13.58 8.93 7.12
N ALA A 55 -14.10 7.78 7.59
CA ALA A 55 -13.42 6.93 8.55
C ALA A 55 -12.14 6.31 7.93
N PRO A 56 -11.08 6.00 8.70
CA PRO A 56 -9.87 5.37 8.19
C PRO A 56 -10.17 4.14 7.32
N ALA A 57 -9.84 4.21 6.03
CA ALA A 57 -10.13 3.14 5.08
C ALA A 57 -9.06 3.04 4.00
N CYS A 58 -8.84 1.80 3.55
CA CYS A 58 -8.06 1.48 2.36
C CYS A 58 -8.88 0.59 1.43
N ALA A 59 -8.79 0.84 0.14
CA ALA A 59 -9.39 0.06 -0.92
C ALA A 59 -8.30 -0.44 -1.87
N GLY A 60 -8.34 -1.71 -2.22
CA GLY A 60 -7.34 -2.31 -3.11
C GLY A 60 -7.77 -3.70 -3.53
N HIS A 61 -7.05 -4.27 -4.50
CA HIS A 61 -7.31 -5.64 -4.91
C HIS A 61 -6.80 -6.60 -3.81
N GLU A 62 -7.70 -7.41 -3.25
CA GLU A 62 -7.33 -8.47 -2.33
C GLU A 62 -6.84 -9.69 -3.11
N LEU A 63 -5.62 -10.13 -2.79
CA LEU A 63 -5.14 -11.43 -3.24
C LEU A 63 -5.48 -12.49 -2.20
N PHE A 64 -5.83 -13.66 -2.74
CA PHE A 64 -6.11 -14.86 -1.99
C PHE A 64 -4.95 -15.82 -2.21
N LEU A 65 -4.19 -16.08 -1.16
CA LEU A 65 -3.20 -17.15 -1.19
C LEU A 65 -3.79 -18.44 -0.65
N THR A 66 -3.31 -19.54 -1.22
CA THR A 66 -3.50 -20.87 -0.63
C THR A 66 -2.49 -21.06 0.50
N GLU A 67 -2.79 -21.98 1.43
CA GLU A 67 -1.86 -22.37 2.49
C GLU A 67 -0.51 -22.84 1.92
N ASP A 68 -0.53 -23.52 0.77
CA ASP A 68 0.69 -23.96 0.07
C ASP A 68 1.56 -22.78 -0.38
N LYS A 69 0.97 -21.70 -0.92
CA LYS A 69 1.76 -20.52 -1.30
C LYS A 69 2.36 -19.79 -0.11
N VAL A 70 1.65 -19.77 1.02
CA VAL A 70 2.20 -19.24 2.29
C VAL A 70 3.36 -20.10 2.78
N ARG A 71 3.21 -21.43 2.76
CA ARG A 71 4.29 -22.38 3.10
C ARG A 71 5.53 -22.23 2.21
N LEU A 72 5.32 -21.95 0.92
CA LEU A 72 6.38 -21.72 -0.05
C LEU A 72 7.05 -20.33 0.08
N GLY A 73 6.62 -19.49 1.03
CA GLY A 73 7.26 -18.22 1.34
C GLY A 73 6.84 -17.05 0.45
N PHE A 74 5.75 -17.17 -0.32
CA PHE A 74 5.24 -16.06 -1.16
C PHE A 74 4.60 -14.93 -0.35
N ALA A 75 4.21 -15.20 0.90
CA ALA A 75 3.83 -14.19 1.87
C ALA A 75 4.14 -14.71 3.29
N PRO A 76 4.41 -13.80 4.25
CA PRO A 76 4.55 -14.20 5.64
C PRO A 76 3.26 -14.81 6.19
N ALA A 77 3.36 -15.88 6.97
CA ALA A 77 2.18 -16.55 7.53
C ALA A 77 1.30 -15.65 8.42
N TRP A 78 1.89 -14.63 9.04
CA TRP A 78 1.17 -13.66 9.87
C TRP A 78 0.29 -12.70 9.06
N LEU A 79 0.52 -12.58 7.74
CA LEU A 79 -0.28 -11.75 6.84
C LEU A 79 -1.65 -12.39 6.54
N GLY A 80 -1.84 -13.68 6.88
CA GLY A 80 -3.04 -14.44 6.57
C GLY A 80 -3.16 -14.86 5.11
N LEU A 81 -4.29 -15.48 4.75
CA LEU A 81 -4.58 -15.93 3.38
C LEU A 81 -5.14 -14.82 2.49
N ARG A 82 -5.49 -13.67 3.06
CA ARG A 82 -6.03 -12.50 2.36
C ARG A 82 -5.20 -11.28 2.70
N TYR A 83 -4.68 -10.61 1.69
CA TYR A 83 -4.00 -9.34 1.88
C TYR A 83 -4.16 -8.45 0.64
N PRO A 84 -4.13 -7.12 0.83
CA PRO A 84 -4.14 -6.19 -0.28
C PRO A 84 -2.84 -6.29 -1.08
N SER A 85 -2.94 -6.49 -2.38
CA SER A 85 -1.77 -6.54 -3.26
C SER A 85 -1.33 -5.14 -3.65
N GLY A 86 -0.18 -4.71 -3.14
CA GLY A 86 0.44 -3.44 -3.52
C GLY A 86 0.68 -3.31 -5.02
N GLY A 87 1.03 -4.42 -5.70
CA GLY A 87 1.21 -4.45 -7.15
C GLY A 87 -0.07 -4.08 -7.90
N ALA A 88 -1.22 -4.65 -7.51
CA ALA A 88 -2.51 -4.41 -8.15
C ALA A 88 -3.18 -3.08 -7.75
N GLY A 89 -2.53 -2.29 -6.90
CA GLY A 89 -3.03 -1.00 -6.45
C GLY A 89 -3.72 -1.05 -5.09
N VAL A 90 -3.25 -0.19 -4.18
CA VAL A 90 -3.88 0.06 -2.88
C VAL A 90 -4.03 1.56 -2.67
N PHE A 91 -5.23 2.00 -2.32
CA PHE A 91 -5.57 3.40 -2.09
C PHE A 91 -6.11 3.58 -0.68
N CYS A 92 -5.45 4.39 0.13
CA CYS A 92 -5.86 4.71 1.49
C CYS A 92 -6.28 6.17 1.58
N ASN A 93 -7.33 6.45 2.36
CA ASN A 93 -7.74 7.83 2.60
C ASN A 93 -6.79 8.53 3.58
N ALA A 94 -6.86 9.86 3.64
CA ALA A 94 -6.01 10.67 4.49
C ALA A 94 -6.10 10.28 5.98
N ALA A 95 -7.28 9.87 6.46
CA ALA A 95 -7.49 9.42 7.83
C ALA A 95 -6.72 8.12 8.14
N ALA A 96 -6.72 7.14 7.23
CA ALA A 96 -5.90 5.94 7.35
C ALA A 96 -4.41 6.25 7.26
N MET A 97 -4.01 7.14 6.34
CA MET A 97 -2.62 7.53 6.19
C MET A 97 -2.06 8.23 7.43
N ALA A 98 -2.86 9.05 8.11
CA ALA A 98 -2.46 9.68 9.38
C ALA A 98 -2.18 8.65 10.50
N LEU A 99 -2.85 7.49 10.49
CA LEU A 99 -2.56 6.40 11.41
C LEU A 99 -1.26 5.66 11.04
N LEU A 100 -0.96 5.57 9.73
CA LEU A 100 0.21 4.86 9.22
C LEU A 100 1.50 5.68 9.31
N GLU A 101 1.42 7.01 9.15
CA GLU A 101 2.56 7.92 9.08
C GLU A 101 3.63 7.69 10.17
N PRO A 102 3.29 7.54 11.46
CA PRO A 102 4.29 7.35 12.52
C PRO A 102 5.05 6.01 12.45
N HIS A 103 4.51 5.04 11.70
CA HIS A 103 5.13 3.73 11.46
C HIS A 103 6.03 3.76 10.23
N LEU A 104 5.69 4.59 9.24
CA LEU A 104 6.51 4.81 8.05
C LEU A 104 7.84 5.51 8.42
N GLU A 105 7.81 6.44 9.37
CA GLU A 105 9.01 7.20 9.80
C GLU A 105 10.11 6.33 10.42
N ARG A 106 9.76 5.12 10.88
CA ARG A 106 10.70 4.18 11.51
C ARG A 106 11.26 3.15 10.53
N SER A 107 10.79 3.17 9.29
CA SER A 107 11.14 2.19 8.26
C SER A 107 12.23 2.79 7.38
N CYS A 108 13.45 2.23 7.43
CA CYS A 108 14.72 2.78 6.92
C CYS A 108 15.34 3.87 7.82
N VAL A 109 15.83 3.44 8.98
CA VAL A 109 16.96 4.10 9.65
C VAL A 109 18.16 3.20 9.37
N GLU A 110 19.26 3.78 8.87
CA GLU A 110 20.55 3.08 8.68
C GLU A 110 21.03 2.40 9.97
#